data_AF-A0A3B8LDF6-F1
#
_entry.id   AF-A0A3B8LDF6-F1
#
_cell.length_a   1.000
_cell.length_b   1.000
_cell.length_c   1.000
_cell.angle_alpha   90.00
_cell.angle_beta   90.00
_cell.angle_gamma   90.00
#
_symmetry.space_group_name_H-M   'P 1'
#
loop_
_entity.id
_entity.type
_entity.pdbx_description
1 polymer ?
#
loop_
_entity_poly.entity_id
_entity_poly.type
_entity_poly.pdbx_seq_one_letter_code
_entity_poly.pdbx_strand_id
1 'polypeptide(L)'
;IRGAKGSWRAAIDAAKRVSETDIRLATNTQINRLSMPELPALADLLIELNSRAWQLQLTVAMGRAADRPDLLPQPYDLLELFPLLVWIKQNKLDPNGIQIFPGNNIGYFGPYEHLLRYGGDLGAHWAGCSAGKWTLGLEADGKIKGCPSLQSVPYTGGNFRTDKLKDVVANSPQLKMFRERTRDDLWGYCKTCYYGDICKAGCSWTSHSLFAKPGNNPYCIHRALQFEEQGKRERIEKVEQAPGIPFDNGRFEVIVEDIPEGEADTPTILGIPIQDVLSLDTKVKAAFDQDTIKERLNKQ
;
A
#
# COMPACT_ATOMS: atom_id res chain seq x y z
N ILE A 1 -14.62 5.78 2.14
CA ILE A 1 -13.78 6.53 1.15
C ILE A 1 -14.45 6.68 -0.22
N ARG A 2 -14.91 5.61 -0.90
CA ARG A 2 -15.50 5.72 -2.26
C ARG A 2 -16.86 6.43 -2.35
N GLY A 3 -17.59 6.60 -1.25
CA GLY A 3 -18.77 7.47 -1.16
C GLY A 3 -20.08 6.92 -1.72
N ALA A 4 -20.10 5.70 -2.27
CA ALA A 4 -21.31 5.06 -2.78
C ALA A 4 -22.07 4.32 -1.67
N LYS A 5 -23.30 4.78 -1.35
CA LYS A 5 -24.18 4.08 -0.39
C LYS A 5 -24.45 2.66 -0.89
N GLY A 6 -24.38 1.68 0.01
CA GLY A 6 -24.62 0.26 -0.30
C GLY A 6 -23.47 -0.48 -0.99
N SER A 7 -22.33 0.17 -1.27
CA SER A 7 -21.22 -0.48 -1.99
C SER A 7 -20.64 -1.69 -1.26
N TRP A 8 -20.62 -1.66 0.08
CA TRP A 8 -20.19 -2.80 0.90
C TRP A 8 -21.08 -4.02 0.66
N ARG A 9 -22.39 -3.87 0.84
CA ARG A 9 -23.37 -4.94 0.61
C ARG A 9 -23.28 -5.47 -0.82
N ALA A 10 -23.20 -4.59 -1.81
CA ALA A 10 -23.07 -5.01 -3.22
C ALA A 10 -21.80 -5.84 -3.46
N ALA A 11 -20.66 -5.46 -2.85
CA ALA A 11 -19.42 -6.22 -2.95
C ALA A 11 -19.51 -7.59 -2.28
N ILE A 12 -20.13 -7.68 -1.10
CA ILE A 12 -20.35 -8.95 -0.38
C ILE A 12 -21.31 -9.86 -1.15
N ASP A 13 -22.42 -9.33 -1.65
CA ASP A 13 -23.39 -10.09 -2.44
C ASP A 13 -22.74 -10.63 -3.73
N ALA A 14 -21.87 -9.85 -4.37
CA ALA A 14 -21.10 -10.31 -5.54
C ALA A 14 -20.08 -11.40 -5.17
N ALA A 15 -19.34 -11.22 -4.06
CA ALA A 15 -18.38 -12.21 -3.59
C ALA A 15 -19.03 -13.56 -3.29
N LYS A 16 -20.20 -13.55 -2.62
CA LYS A 16 -21.00 -14.76 -2.36
C LYS A 16 -21.37 -15.48 -3.64
N ARG A 17 -21.91 -14.75 -4.64
CA ARG A 17 -22.27 -15.34 -5.94
C ARG A 17 -21.06 -15.95 -6.66
N VAL A 18 -19.89 -15.32 -6.58
CA VAL A 18 -18.66 -15.87 -7.17
C VAL A 18 -18.22 -17.13 -6.42
N SER A 19 -18.31 -17.13 -5.08
CA SER A 19 -17.93 -18.27 -4.23
C SER A 19 -18.81 -19.52 -4.43
N GLU A 20 -20.02 -19.35 -4.97
CA GLU A 20 -20.96 -20.42 -5.33
C GLU A 20 -20.67 -21.03 -6.72
N THR A 21 -19.61 -20.57 -7.40
CA THR A 21 -19.19 -21.05 -8.73
C THR A 21 -17.77 -21.63 -8.68
N ASP A 22 -17.30 -22.20 -9.79
CA ASP A 22 -15.92 -22.66 -9.94
C ASP A 22 -14.89 -21.52 -10.11
N ILE A 23 -15.34 -20.26 -10.14
CA ILE A 23 -14.45 -19.10 -10.23
C ILE A 23 -13.73 -18.89 -8.90
N ARG A 24 -12.40 -18.83 -8.93
CA ARG A 24 -11.59 -18.53 -7.74
C ARG A 24 -11.80 -17.08 -7.33
N LEU A 25 -12.54 -16.87 -6.23
CA LEU A 25 -12.65 -15.57 -5.60
C LEU A 25 -11.28 -15.13 -5.07
N ALA A 26 -10.85 -13.94 -5.47
CA ALA A 26 -9.74 -13.23 -4.86
C ALA A 26 -10.23 -11.86 -4.41
N THR A 27 -9.75 -11.39 -3.28
CA THR A 27 -10.14 -10.11 -2.69
C THR A 27 -8.94 -9.20 -2.55
N ASN A 28 -9.19 -7.90 -2.51
CA ASN A 28 -8.15 -6.92 -2.26
C ASN A 28 -8.54 -5.93 -1.18
N THR A 29 -7.54 -5.42 -0.47
CA THR A 29 -7.73 -4.42 0.58
C THR A 29 -6.69 -3.34 0.49
N GLN A 30 -7.18 -2.11 0.56
CA GLN A 30 -6.37 -0.91 0.70
C GLN A 30 -6.31 -0.56 2.19
N ILE A 31 -5.13 -0.69 2.79
CA ILE A 31 -4.89 -0.51 4.22
C ILE A 31 -4.67 0.98 4.52
N ASN A 32 -5.50 1.54 5.40
CA ASN A 32 -5.40 2.88 5.97
C ASN A 32 -5.50 2.81 7.50
N ARG A 33 -5.35 3.94 8.19
CA ARG A 33 -5.46 4.02 9.66
C ARG A 33 -6.84 3.69 10.22
N LEU A 34 -7.90 3.62 9.39
CA LEU A 34 -9.22 3.12 9.81
C LEU A 34 -9.37 1.61 9.61
N SER A 35 -8.79 1.06 8.54
CA SER A 35 -8.97 -0.35 8.18
C SER A 35 -7.91 -1.26 8.78
N MET A 36 -6.76 -0.71 9.21
CA MET A 36 -5.65 -1.50 9.73
C MET A 36 -6.03 -2.30 11.00
N PRO A 37 -6.73 -1.72 11.99
CA PRO A 37 -7.20 -2.50 13.14
C PRO A 37 -8.27 -3.55 12.77
N GLU A 38 -8.99 -3.36 11.66
CA GLU A 38 -10.07 -4.26 11.21
C GLU A 38 -9.55 -5.50 10.45
N LEU A 39 -8.24 -5.58 10.16
CA LEU A 39 -7.67 -6.64 9.33
C LEU A 39 -7.93 -8.06 9.87
N PRO A 40 -7.86 -8.34 11.19
CA PRO A 40 -8.21 -9.67 11.71
C PRO A 40 -9.64 -10.10 11.43
N ALA A 41 -10.62 -9.22 11.67
CA ALA A 41 -12.03 -9.49 11.39
C ALA A 41 -12.29 -9.60 9.88
N LEU A 42 -11.59 -8.80 9.07
CA LEU A 42 -11.65 -8.91 7.62
C LEU A 42 -11.10 -10.26 7.14
N ALA A 43 -10.02 -10.77 7.75
CA ALA A 43 -9.51 -12.10 7.43
C ALA A 43 -10.57 -13.20 7.69
N ASP A 44 -11.30 -13.11 8.80
CA ASP A 44 -12.41 -14.04 9.11
C ASP A 44 -13.52 -13.96 8.06
N LEU A 45 -13.90 -12.74 7.65
CA LEU A 45 -14.86 -12.55 6.57
C LEU A 45 -14.40 -13.20 5.25
N LEU A 46 -13.12 -13.12 4.92
CA LEU A 46 -12.58 -13.73 3.70
C LEU A 46 -12.60 -15.26 3.75
N ILE A 47 -12.42 -15.83 4.94
CA ILE A 47 -12.59 -17.28 5.18
C ILE A 47 -14.07 -17.65 4.98
N GLU A 48 -15.00 -16.90 5.58
CA GLU A 48 -16.44 -17.12 5.39
C GLU A 48 -16.87 -17.03 3.91
N LEU A 49 -16.23 -16.16 3.14
CA LEU A 49 -16.48 -15.99 1.70
C LEU A 49 -15.75 -17.01 0.81
N ASN A 50 -15.00 -17.96 1.38
CA ASN A 50 -14.20 -18.93 0.64
C ASN A 50 -13.23 -18.27 -0.38
N SER A 51 -12.65 -17.13 0.00
CA SER A 51 -11.65 -16.43 -0.80
C SER A 51 -10.38 -17.27 -0.91
N ARG A 52 -9.79 -17.37 -2.11
CA ARG A 52 -8.55 -18.15 -2.33
C ARG A 52 -7.28 -17.31 -2.24
N ALA A 53 -7.41 -16.01 -2.42
CA ALA A 53 -6.31 -15.08 -2.37
C ALA A 53 -6.75 -13.74 -1.76
N TRP A 54 -5.84 -13.09 -1.05
CA TRP A 54 -6.03 -11.76 -0.49
C TRP A 54 -4.85 -10.86 -0.85
N GLN A 55 -5.12 -9.87 -1.71
CA GLN A 55 -4.13 -8.88 -2.12
C GLN A 55 -4.18 -7.65 -1.20
N LEU A 56 -3.05 -7.27 -0.63
CA LEU A 56 -2.95 -6.15 0.31
C LEU A 56 -2.15 -5.00 -0.29
N GLN A 57 -2.60 -3.77 -0.09
CA GLN A 57 -1.94 -2.56 -0.61
C GLN A 57 -2.06 -1.45 0.43
N LEU A 58 -1.03 -0.62 0.61
CA LEU A 58 -1.16 0.59 1.45
C LEU A 58 -1.99 1.66 0.73
N THR A 59 -2.72 2.45 1.52
CA THR A 59 -3.37 3.67 1.03
C THR A 59 -2.31 4.68 0.63
N VAL A 60 -2.42 5.24 -0.58
CA VAL A 60 -1.53 6.30 -1.06
C VAL A 60 -2.24 7.65 -1.04
N ALA A 61 -1.45 8.72 -1.01
CA ALA A 61 -1.91 10.10 -1.02
C ALA A 61 -2.40 10.56 -2.41
N MET A 62 -3.47 9.95 -2.92
CA MET A 62 -4.01 10.24 -4.25
C MET A 62 -5.54 10.23 -4.23
N GLY A 63 -6.15 11.05 -5.09
CA GLY A 63 -7.61 11.23 -5.12
C GLY A 63 -8.15 11.63 -3.75
N ARG A 64 -9.28 11.06 -3.31
CA ARG A 64 -9.91 11.42 -2.02
C ARG A 64 -9.03 11.19 -0.78
N ALA A 65 -7.98 10.37 -0.88
CA ALA A 65 -7.05 10.15 0.23
C ALA A 65 -6.00 11.27 0.33
N ALA A 66 -5.69 11.97 -0.77
CA ALA A 66 -4.79 13.14 -0.73
C ALA A 66 -5.37 14.26 0.14
N ASP A 67 -6.70 14.40 0.16
CA ASP A 67 -7.42 15.38 0.98
C ASP A 67 -7.64 14.92 2.43
N ARG A 68 -7.13 13.74 2.81
CA ARG A 68 -7.42 13.10 4.12
C ARG A 68 -6.16 12.49 4.72
N PRO A 69 -5.19 13.31 5.14
CA PRO A 69 -3.90 12.83 5.64
C PRO A 69 -4.04 11.88 6.82
N ASP A 70 -5.03 12.08 7.70
CA ASP A 70 -5.31 11.22 8.87
C ASP A 70 -5.68 9.77 8.50
N LEU A 71 -6.10 9.52 7.25
CA LEU A 71 -6.34 8.15 6.77
C LEU A 71 -5.03 7.46 6.34
N LEU A 72 -4.03 8.20 5.92
CA LEU A 72 -2.80 7.62 5.42
C LEU A 72 -2.04 6.94 6.57
N PRO A 73 -1.52 5.72 6.38
CA PRO A 73 -0.55 5.15 7.31
C PRO A 73 0.64 6.09 7.46
N GLN A 74 1.16 6.21 8.66
CA GLN A 74 2.45 6.82 8.93
C GLN A 74 3.56 5.78 8.76
N PRO A 75 4.80 6.17 8.39
CA PRO A 75 5.92 5.25 8.29
C PRO A 75 6.14 4.39 9.54
N TYR A 76 5.95 4.97 10.73
CA TYR A 76 6.06 4.22 12.00
C TYR A 76 4.91 3.22 12.21
N ASP A 77 3.72 3.42 11.63
CA ASP A 77 2.63 2.43 11.72
C ASP A 77 3.02 1.08 11.11
N LEU A 78 4.03 1.05 10.23
CA LEU A 78 4.52 -0.19 9.65
C LEU A 78 5.11 -1.15 10.70
N LEU A 79 5.65 -0.61 11.80
CA LEU A 79 6.19 -1.41 12.90
C LEU A 79 5.11 -2.30 13.53
N GLU A 80 3.87 -1.83 13.59
CA GLU A 80 2.71 -2.61 14.04
C GLU A 80 2.09 -3.44 12.92
N LEU A 81 2.03 -2.89 11.69
CA LEU A 81 1.35 -3.53 10.57
C LEU A 81 2.00 -4.85 10.17
N PHE A 82 3.32 -4.89 10.03
CA PHE A 82 3.99 -6.08 9.50
C PHE A 82 3.88 -7.31 10.41
N PRO A 83 4.11 -7.21 11.73
CA PRO A 83 3.80 -8.28 12.67
C PRO A 83 2.34 -8.73 12.58
N LEU A 84 1.39 -7.79 12.50
CA LEU A 84 -0.03 -8.11 12.36
C LEU A 84 -0.31 -8.91 11.09
N LEU A 85 0.27 -8.53 9.95
CA LEU A 85 0.12 -9.25 8.68
C LEU A 85 0.70 -10.67 8.75
N VAL A 86 1.86 -10.85 9.38
CA VAL A 86 2.45 -12.18 9.60
C VAL A 86 1.57 -13.03 10.50
N TRP A 87 1.07 -12.45 11.59
CA TRP A 87 0.16 -13.15 12.49
C TRP A 87 -1.12 -13.58 11.77
N ILE A 88 -1.75 -12.68 10.99
CA ILE A 88 -2.95 -12.99 10.19
C ILE A 88 -2.65 -14.11 9.20
N LYS A 89 -1.53 -14.04 8.48
CA LYS A 89 -1.12 -15.07 7.53
C LYS A 89 -1.04 -16.44 8.21
N GLN A 90 -0.28 -16.55 9.30
CA GLN A 90 0.01 -17.82 9.96
C GLN A 90 -1.19 -18.41 10.71
N ASN A 91 -2.01 -17.56 11.35
CA ASN A 91 -3.07 -18.02 12.25
C ASN A 91 -4.44 -18.10 11.60
N LYS A 92 -4.69 -17.33 10.52
CA LYS A 92 -5.99 -17.29 9.83
C LYS A 92 -5.90 -17.79 8.40
N LEU A 93 -4.98 -17.27 7.60
CA LEU A 93 -4.98 -17.52 6.15
C LEU A 93 -4.41 -18.89 5.77
N ASP A 94 -3.21 -19.24 6.25
CA ASP A 94 -2.52 -20.49 5.92
C ASP A 94 -3.32 -21.73 6.35
N PRO A 95 -3.91 -21.81 7.56
CA PRO A 95 -4.76 -22.94 7.96
C PRO A 95 -6.00 -23.13 7.07
N ASN A 96 -6.45 -22.05 6.42
CA ASN A 96 -7.62 -22.04 5.53
C ASN A 96 -7.24 -22.04 4.04
N GLY A 97 -5.95 -22.21 3.72
CA GLY A 97 -5.47 -22.26 2.34
C GLY A 97 -5.66 -20.97 1.53
N ILE A 98 -5.69 -19.81 2.20
CA ILE A 98 -5.83 -18.50 1.55
C ILE A 98 -4.44 -17.90 1.34
N GLN A 99 -4.10 -17.58 0.08
CA GLN A 99 -2.81 -16.99 -0.24
C GLN A 99 -2.80 -15.47 -0.02
N ILE A 100 -1.79 -14.97 0.68
CA ILE A 100 -1.56 -13.52 0.80
C ILE A 100 -0.72 -13.02 -0.37
N PHE A 101 -1.08 -11.87 -0.95
CA PHE A 101 -0.34 -11.22 -2.03
C PHE A 101 -0.04 -9.77 -1.65
N PRO A 102 1.16 -9.48 -1.10
CA PRO A 102 1.58 -8.11 -0.89
C PRO A 102 1.68 -7.36 -2.21
N GLY A 103 1.00 -6.23 -2.31
CA GLY A 103 1.10 -5.32 -3.43
C GLY A 103 2.48 -4.67 -3.53
N ASN A 104 2.73 -3.99 -4.64
CA ASN A 104 4.02 -3.36 -4.90
C ASN A 104 4.43 -2.31 -3.86
N ASN A 105 3.49 -1.82 -3.04
CA ASN A 105 3.68 -0.82 -1.99
C ASN A 105 3.67 -1.39 -0.55
N ILE A 106 3.85 -2.70 -0.38
CA ILE A 106 3.98 -3.35 0.93
C ILE A 106 5.38 -3.99 1.01
N GLY A 107 6.20 -3.59 1.98
CA GLY A 107 7.35 -4.36 2.45
C GLY A 107 8.68 -3.64 2.27
N TYR A 108 9.64 -4.37 1.72
CA TYR A 108 11.05 -4.04 1.43
C TYR A 108 12.03 -4.32 2.58
N PHE A 109 12.80 -5.40 2.43
CA PHE A 109 14.03 -5.74 3.13
C PHE A 109 13.96 -5.73 4.66
N GLY A 110 12.76 -5.97 5.22
CA GLY A 110 12.56 -6.19 6.65
C GLY A 110 12.51 -7.67 7.01
N PRO A 111 12.52 -8.02 8.31
CA PRO A 111 12.55 -9.41 8.77
C PRO A 111 11.31 -10.21 8.33
N TYR A 112 10.20 -9.53 8.00
CA TYR A 112 8.95 -10.15 7.59
C TYR A 112 8.87 -10.47 6.09
N GLU A 113 9.81 -10.00 5.27
CA GLU A 113 9.71 -10.13 3.81
C GLU A 113 9.66 -11.60 3.35
N HIS A 114 10.49 -12.46 3.95
CA HIS A 114 10.51 -13.89 3.63
C HIS A 114 9.19 -14.61 4.01
N LEU A 115 8.45 -14.08 4.99
CA LEU A 115 7.18 -14.64 5.46
C LEU A 115 5.98 -14.17 4.61
N LEU A 116 6.03 -12.95 4.08
CA LEU A 116 4.89 -12.34 3.39
C LEU A 116 5.02 -12.38 1.87
N ARG A 117 6.24 -12.27 1.32
CA ARG A 117 6.44 -12.21 -0.13
C ARG A 117 6.26 -13.60 -0.73
N TYR A 118 5.61 -13.64 -1.88
CA TYR A 118 5.52 -14.87 -2.68
C TYR A 118 6.92 -15.38 -3.04
N GLY A 119 7.22 -16.62 -2.63
CA GLY A 119 8.55 -17.25 -2.77
C GLY A 119 9.63 -16.67 -1.85
N GLY A 120 9.24 -15.90 -0.83
CA GLY A 120 10.18 -15.24 0.08
C GLY A 120 11.00 -16.21 0.94
N ASP A 121 10.41 -17.34 1.31
CA ASP A 121 11.05 -18.49 1.96
C ASP A 121 12.15 -19.13 1.09
N LEU A 122 12.03 -19.00 -0.23
CA LEU A 122 13.04 -19.41 -1.22
C LEU A 122 14.03 -18.29 -1.57
N GLY A 123 14.00 -17.17 -0.86
CA GLY A 123 14.90 -16.03 -1.06
C GLY A 123 14.40 -14.96 -2.03
N ALA A 124 13.14 -15.05 -2.50
CA ALA A 124 12.56 -13.98 -3.30
C ALA A 124 12.42 -12.69 -2.47
N HIS A 125 12.80 -11.57 -3.06
CA HIS A 125 12.74 -10.25 -2.43
C HIS A 125 12.38 -9.18 -3.46
N TRP A 126 12.10 -7.97 -3.01
CA TRP A 126 11.83 -6.86 -3.92
C TRP A 126 13.08 -6.51 -4.76
N ALA A 127 13.00 -6.69 -6.08
CA ALA A 127 14.08 -6.41 -7.02
C ALA A 127 13.83 -5.15 -7.90
N GLY A 128 13.11 -4.18 -7.34
CA GLY A 128 12.77 -2.93 -8.01
C GLY A 128 11.44 -2.94 -8.77
N CYS A 129 11.01 -1.75 -9.18
CA CYS A 129 9.74 -1.56 -9.87
C CYS A 129 9.68 -2.33 -11.20
N SER A 130 8.55 -2.98 -11.47
CA SER A 130 8.27 -3.72 -12.72
C SER A 130 7.78 -2.84 -13.88
N ALA A 131 7.49 -1.57 -13.59
CA ALA A 131 6.87 -0.65 -14.54
C ALA A 131 7.74 -0.48 -15.80
N GLY A 132 7.17 -0.72 -16.98
CA GLY A 132 7.90 -0.63 -18.24
C GLY A 132 8.93 -1.75 -18.48
N LYS A 133 9.02 -2.75 -17.59
CA LYS A 133 9.87 -3.94 -17.74
C LYS A 133 9.05 -5.16 -18.17
N TRP A 134 8.10 -5.56 -17.33
CA TRP A 134 7.16 -6.65 -17.56
C TRP A 134 5.74 -6.30 -17.09
N THR A 135 5.50 -5.01 -16.82
CA THR A 135 4.18 -4.45 -16.53
C THR A 135 3.96 -3.25 -17.44
N LEU A 136 2.74 -3.13 -17.95
CA LEU A 136 2.25 -1.99 -18.71
C LEU A 136 0.84 -1.64 -18.24
N GLY A 137 0.51 -0.35 -18.27
CA GLY A 137 -0.84 0.15 -18.08
C GLY A 137 -1.38 0.70 -19.40
N LEU A 138 -2.57 0.25 -19.77
CA LEU A 138 -3.32 0.77 -20.92
C LEU A 138 -4.59 1.44 -20.40
N GLU A 139 -4.70 2.74 -20.57
CA GLU A 139 -5.91 3.48 -20.19
C GLU A 139 -6.99 3.36 -21.27
N ALA A 140 -8.26 3.53 -20.89
CA ALA A 140 -9.40 3.40 -21.80
C ALA A 140 -9.32 4.38 -22.99
N ASP A 141 -8.72 5.54 -22.80
CA ASP A 141 -8.50 6.59 -23.81
C ASP A 141 -7.19 6.41 -24.60
N GLY A 142 -6.53 5.26 -24.45
CA GLY A 142 -5.47 4.83 -25.35
C GLY A 142 -4.07 5.00 -24.79
N LYS A 143 -3.93 5.77 -23.71
CA LYS A 143 -2.61 6.09 -23.15
C LYS A 143 -1.89 4.83 -22.68
N ILE A 144 -0.60 4.78 -23.00
CA ILE A 144 0.34 3.73 -22.60
C ILE A 144 1.22 4.28 -21.48
N LYS A 145 1.30 3.56 -20.37
CA LYS A 145 2.15 3.88 -19.20
C LYS A 145 2.93 2.65 -18.76
N GLY A 146 4.05 2.86 -18.06
CA GLY A 146 4.81 1.75 -17.45
C GLY A 146 4.05 1.08 -16.30
N CYS A 147 3.19 1.81 -15.59
CA CYS A 147 2.37 1.28 -14.48
C CYS A 147 0.95 1.84 -14.62
N PRO A 148 -0.10 1.02 -14.44
CA PRO A 148 -1.48 1.52 -14.50
C PRO A 148 -1.78 2.55 -13.40
N SER A 149 -1.14 2.45 -12.24
CA SER A 149 -1.39 3.31 -11.07
C SER A 149 -0.70 4.68 -11.13
N LEU A 150 0.41 4.80 -11.87
CA LEU A 150 1.14 6.07 -11.99
C LEU A 150 0.27 7.15 -12.65
N GLN A 151 0.42 8.40 -12.22
CA GLN A 151 -0.31 9.56 -12.74
C GLN A 151 -0.16 9.69 -14.26
N SER A 152 -1.23 9.96 -14.99
CA SER A 152 -1.20 9.94 -16.47
C SER A 152 -0.34 11.06 -17.05
N VAL A 153 -0.46 12.29 -16.54
CA VAL A 153 0.25 13.46 -17.09
C VAL A 153 1.77 13.26 -17.13
N PRO A 154 2.46 12.91 -16.03
CA PRO A 154 3.92 12.74 -16.05
C PRO A 154 4.39 11.39 -16.64
N TYR A 155 3.52 10.37 -16.75
CA TYR A 155 3.95 8.99 -17.03
C TYR A 155 3.36 8.35 -18.29
N THR A 156 2.58 9.08 -19.08
CA THR A 156 2.17 8.61 -20.41
C THR A 156 3.32 8.68 -21.39
N GLY A 157 3.64 7.53 -21.98
CA GLY A 157 4.70 7.38 -22.95
C GLY A 157 4.27 7.32 -24.42
N GLY A 158 2.97 7.16 -24.68
CA GLY A 158 2.38 7.06 -26.02
C GLY A 158 0.90 6.71 -25.98
N ASN A 159 0.28 6.47 -27.14
CA ASN A 159 -1.11 6.05 -27.29
C ASN A 159 -1.25 4.87 -28.26
N PHE A 160 -1.85 3.75 -27.83
CA PHE A 160 -1.93 2.54 -28.66
C PHE A 160 -2.84 2.67 -29.89
N ARG A 161 -3.65 3.74 -29.97
CA ARG A 161 -4.48 4.03 -31.15
C ARG A 161 -3.66 4.64 -32.29
N THR A 162 -2.52 5.27 -32.00
CA THR A 162 -1.68 5.97 -32.97
C THR A 162 -0.29 5.39 -33.08
N ASP A 163 0.23 4.83 -31.99
CA ASP A 163 1.61 4.38 -31.87
C ASP A 163 1.69 2.85 -31.87
N LYS A 164 2.80 2.32 -32.40
CA LYS A 164 3.13 0.91 -32.25
C LYS A 164 3.60 0.66 -30.81
N LEU A 165 2.88 -0.19 -30.08
CA LEU A 165 3.19 -0.51 -28.68
C LEU A 165 4.66 -0.88 -28.46
N LYS A 166 5.25 -1.68 -29.36
CA LYS A 166 6.67 -2.08 -29.28
C LYS A 166 7.63 -0.87 -29.25
N ASP A 167 7.32 0.17 -30.03
CA ASP A 167 8.20 1.33 -30.20
C ASP A 167 8.09 2.21 -28.94
N VAL A 168 6.88 2.34 -28.38
CA VAL A 168 6.65 3.03 -27.11
C VAL A 168 7.40 2.34 -25.97
N VAL A 169 7.30 1.00 -25.85
CA VAL A 169 7.98 0.23 -24.80
C VAL A 169 9.51 0.28 -24.92
N ALA A 170 10.03 0.28 -26.15
CA ALA A 170 11.46 0.36 -26.38
C ALA A 170 12.02 1.76 -26.07
N ASN A 171 11.33 2.80 -26.53
CA ASN A 171 11.93 4.13 -26.72
C ASN A 171 11.37 5.24 -25.82
N SER A 172 10.16 5.11 -25.28
CA SER A 172 9.53 6.18 -24.51
C SER A 172 10.27 6.45 -23.18
N PRO A 173 10.74 7.68 -22.91
CA PRO A 173 11.39 8.05 -21.65
C PRO A 173 10.59 7.66 -20.41
N GLN A 174 9.25 7.79 -20.46
CA GLN A 174 8.35 7.51 -19.34
C GLN A 174 8.33 6.02 -18.96
N LEU A 175 8.60 5.12 -19.90
CA LEU A 175 8.71 3.68 -19.64
C LEU A 175 10.15 3.30 -19.30
N LYS A 176 11.13 3.89 -20.01
CA LYS A 176 12.57 3.64 -19.80
C LYS A 176 13.03 4.02 -18.40
N MET A 177 12.54 5.14 -17.85
CA MET A 177 13.03 5.69 -16.57
C MET A 177 12.97 4.72 -15.37
N PHE A 178 12.02 3.77 -15.37
CA PHE A 178 11.93 2.77 -14.29
C PHE A 178 12.73 1.50 -14.59
N ARG A 179 12.86 1.16 -15.87
CA ARG A 179 13.69 0.05 -16.34
C ARG A 179 15.16 0.32 -16.08
N GLU A 180 15.58 1.54 -16.40
CA GLU A 180 16.98 1.99 -16.41
C GLU A 180 17.38 2.70 -15.12
N ARG A 181 16.45 2.85 -14.16
CA ARG A 181 16.74 3.48 -12.86
C ARG A 181 17.97 2.87 -12.19
N THR A 182 18.85 3.72 -11.69
CA THR A 182 20.01 3.35 -10.86
C THR A 182 19.92 4.03 -9.49
N ARG A 183 20.95 3.82 -8.65
CA ARG A 183 21.12 4.57 -7.40
C ARG A 183 21.25 6.08 -7.64
N ASP A 184 21.65 6.52 -8.82
CA ASP A 184 21.80 7.95 -9.16
C ASP A 184 20.51 8.73 -9.29
N ASP A 185 19.42 8.02 -9.58
CA ASP A 185 18.08 8.61 -9.61
C ASP A 185 17.41 8.69 -8.22
N LEU A 186 18.02 8.07 -7.20
CA LEU A 186 17.48 8.03 -5.85
C LEU A 186 17.84 9.30 -5.08
N TRP A 187 17.06 9.61 -4.04
CA TRP A 187 17.30 10.77 -3.17
C TRP A 187 16.87 10.46 -1.74
N GLY A 188 17.23 11.34 -0.80
CA GLY A 188 16.95 11.15 0.63
C GLY A 188 17.53 9.85 1.18
N TYR A 189 16.81 9.22 2.11
CA TYR A 189 17.22 7.95 2.74
C TYR A 189 17.54 6.84 1.71
N CYS A 190 16.74 6.72 0.65
CA CYS A 190 16.92 5.65 -0.33
C CYS A 190 18.22 5.77 -1.13
N LYS A 191 18.81 6.97 -1.26
CA LYS A 191 20.10 7.18 -1.95
C LYS A 191 21.26 6.52 -1.20
N THR A 192 21.24 6.59 0.12
CA THR A 192 22.30 6.10 1.00
C THR A 192 22.03 4.71 1.57
N CYS A 193 20.79 4.22 1.44
CA CYS A 193 20.39 2.89 1.90
C CYS A 193 21.27 1.77 1.31
N TYR A 194 21.64 0.80 2.14
CA TYR A 194 22.41 -0.39 1.76
C TYR A 194 21.78 -1.11 0.54
N TYR A 195 20.46 -1.31 0.54
CA TYR A 195 19.73 -2.00 -0.53
C TYR A 195 19.43 -1.14 -1.77
N GLY A 196 19.91 0.09 -1.85
CA GLY A 196 19.54 1.07 -2.89
C GLY A 196 19.67 0.57 -4.34
N ASP A 197 20.74 -0.17 -4.65
CA ASP A 197 21.02 -0.67 -6.01
C ASP A 197 20.02 -1.75 -6.47
N ILE A 198 19.54 -2.57 -5.53
CA ILE A 198 18.60 -3.67 -5.78
C ILE A 198 17.16 -3.15 -5.68
N CYS A 199 16.84 -2.45 -4.59
CA CYS A 199 15.50 -2.00 -4.26
C CYS A 199 14.99 -0.87 -5.18
N LYS A 200 15.88 0.07 -5.52
CA LYS A 200 15.57 1.24 -6.35
C LYS A 200 14.39 2.08 -5.83
N ALA A 201 14.34 2.23 -4.50
CA ALA A 201 13.36 2.99 -3.71
C ALA A 201 11.90 2.50 -3.77
N GLY A 202 11.68 1.19 -3.87
CA GLY A 202 10.34 0.61 -3.72
C GLY A 202 9.34 1.06 -4.79
N CYS A 203 8.07 1.20 -4.41
CA CYS A 203 7.01 1.62 -5.32
C CYS A 203 7.13 3.08 -5.75
N SER A 204 7.43 3.32 -7.03
CA SER A 204 7.47 4.66 -7.61
C SER A 204 6.16 5.44 -7.48
N TRP A 205 5.01 4.75 -7.58
CA TRP A 205 3.70 5.38 -7.47
C TRP A 205 3.43 5.94 -6.08
N THR A 206 3.81 5.20 -5.05
CA THR A 206 3.70 5.64 -3.65
C THR A 206 4.57 6.87 -3.38
N SER A 207 5.84 6.81 -3.79
CA SER A 207 6.77 7.94 -3.64
C SER A 207 6.32 9.17 -4.42
N HIS A 208 5.89 9.02 -5.68
CA HIS A 208 5.37 10.14 -6.47
C HIS A 208 4.11 10.74 -5.86
N SER A 209 3.17 9.94 -5.36
CA SER A 209 1.93 10.46 -4.77
C SER A 209 2.17 11.27 -3.50
N LEU A 210 3.30 11.08 -2.82
CA LEU A 210 3.69 11.89 -1.67
C LEU A 210 4.51 13.13 -2.09
N PHE A 211 5.47 12.98 -2.99
CA PHE A 211 6.51 14.00 -3.23
C PHE A 211 6.48 14.63 -4.63
N ALA A 212 5.51 14.28 -5.47
CA ALA A 212 5.49 14.56 -6.92
C ALA A 212 6.76 14.06 -7.67
N LYS A 213 7.55 13.20 -7.02
CA LYS A 213 8.82 12.67 -7.52
C LYS A 213 9.06 11.28 -6.95
N PRO A 214 9.41 10.26 -7.77
CA PRO A 214 9.77 8.95 -7.27
C PRO A 214 11.20 8.94 -6.72
N GLY A 215 11.65 7.83 -6.12
CA GLY A 215 13.07 7.66 -5.75
C GLY A 215 13.37 7.79 -4.26
N ASN A 216 12.35 8.02 -3.43
CA ASN A 216 12.45 8.01 -1.97
C ASN A 216 11.09 7.60 -1.36
N ASN A 217 10.95 6.36 -0.90
CA ASN A 217 9.68 5.86 -0.35
C ASN A 217 9.78 5.73 1.18
N PRO A 218 9.00 6.50 1.97
CA PRO A 218 9.01 6.39 3.43
C PRO A 218 8.22 5.17 3.93
N TYR A 219 7.33 4.59 3.11
CA TYR A 219 6.62 3.37 3.49
C TYR A 219 7.47 2.13 3.22
N CYS A 220 8.51 1.97 4.04
CA CYS A 220 9.48 0.88 3.96
C CYS A 220 9.75 0.36 5.38
N ILE A 221 9.41 -0.91 5.64
CA ILE A 221 9.57 -1.49 6.99
C ILE A 221 11.04 -1.51 7.42
N HIS A 222 11.97 -1.79 6.51
CA HIS A 222 13.41 -1.69 6.81
C HIS A 222 13.82 -0.29 7.29
N ARG A 223 13.30 0.76 6.62
CA ARG A 223 13.59 2.15 7.00
C ARG A 223 12.99 2.51 8.36
N ALA A 224 11.77 2.07 8.63
CA ALA A 224 11.11 2.30 9.92
C ALA A 224 11.91 1.66 11.08
N LEU A 225 12.32 0.39 10.93
CA LEU A 225 13.13 -0.32 11.93
C LEU A 225 14.49 0.37 12.17
N GLN A 226 15.14 0.86 11.12
CA GLN A 226 16.42 1.58 11.25
C GLN A 226 16.30 2.90 12.01
N PHE A 227 15.18 3.62 11.88
CA PHE A 227 14.92 4.80 12.69
C PHE A 227 14.57 4.43 14.14
N GLU A 228 13.79 3.37 14.34
CA GLU A 228 13.44 2.87 15.67
C GLU A 228 14.70 2.50 16.49
N GLU A 229 15.66 1.81 15.87
CA GLU A 229 16.96 1.49 16.48
C GLU A 229 17.76 2.74 16.90
N GLN A 230 17.50 3.89 16.28
CA GLN A 230 18.13 5.18 16.59
C GLN A 230 17.32 6.02 17.59
N GLY A 231 16.22 5.49 18.14
CA GLY A 231 15.31 6.25 19.00
C GLY A 231 14.48 7.30 18.24
N LYS A 232 14.33 7.14 16.93
CA LYS A 232 13.65 8.09 16.04
C LYS A 232 12.50 7.45 15.30
N ARG A 233 11.61 8.28 14.76
CA ARG A 233 10.56 7.86 13.85
C ARG A 233 10.34 8.86 12.73
N GLU A 234 9.76 8.36 11.64
CA GLU A 234 9.34 9.19 10.52
C GLU A 234 7.84 9.33 10.48
N ARG A 235 7.37 10.56 10.27
CA ARG A 235 5.99 10.85 9.89
C ARG A 235 5.94 11.61 8.59
N ILE A 236 4.86 11.42 7.83
CA ILE A 236 4.54 12.25 6.69
C ILE A 236 3.64 13.40 7.13
N GLU A 237 3.95 14.61 6.68
CA GLU A 237 3.13 15.79 6.91
C GLU A 237 2.69 16.37 5.57
N LYS A 238 1.41 16.69 5.45
CA LYS A 238 0.89 17.36 4.26
C LYS A 238 1.30 18.81 4.28
N VAL A 239 1.94 19.27 3.22
CA VAL A 239 2.44 20.65 3.07
C VAL A 239 1.78 21.39 1.91
N GLU A 240 1.05 20.68 1.04
CA GLU A 240 0.32 21.28 -0.08
C GLU A 240 -0.94 20.48 -0.41
N GLN A 241 -2.03 21.19 -0.70
CA GLN A 241 -3.29 20.58 -1.11
C GLN A 241 -3.22 20.03 -2.53
N ALA A 242 -3.97 18.97 -2.81
CA ALA A 242 -4.18 18.53 -4.18
C ALA A 242 -4.97 19.59 -4.99
N PRO A 243 -4.63 19.86 -6.26
CA PRO A 243 -5.32 20.85 -7.10
C PRO A 243 -6.83 20.62 -7.38
N GLY A 244 -7.39 19.45 -7.04
CA GLY A 244 -8.77 19.06 -7.30
C GLY A 244 -9.04 18.51 -8.70
N ILE A 245 -8.00 18.07 -9.43
CA ILE A 245 -8.14 17.49 -10.78
C ILE A 245 -7.99 15.97 -10.76
N PRO A 246 -8.60 15.22 -11.71
CA PRO A 246 -8.49 13.76 -11.72
C PRO A 246 -7.04 13.28 -11.73
N PHE A 247 -6.73 12.31 -10.86
CA PHE A 247 -5.40 11.72 -10.69
C PHE A 247 -4.31 12.68 -10.17
N ASP A 248 -4.71 13.74 -9.50
CA ASP A 248 -3.77 14.59 -8.76
C ASP A 248 -3.34 14.00 -7.41
N ASN A 249 -2.39 14.68 -6.81
CA ASN A 249 -1.93 14.45 -5.45
C ASN A 249 -1.55 15.79 -4.82
N GLY A 250 -1.64 15.86 -3.49
CA GLY A 250 -1.01 16.93 -2.73
C GLY A 250 0.50 16.70 -2.62
N ARG A 251 1.17 17.55 -1.85
CA ARG A 251 2.58 17.37 -1.51
C ARG A 251 2.71 17.11 -0.01
N PHE A 252 3.58 16.17 0.31
CA PHE A 252 3.92 15.77 1.65
C PHE A 252 5.43 15.93 1.87
N GLU A 253 5.83 16.11 3.11
CA GLU A 253 7.21 16.08 3.55
C GLU A 253 7.41 14.98 4.59
N VAL A 254 8.63 14.47 4.69
CA VAL A 254 9.00 13.52 5.75
C VAL A 254 9.64 14.30 6.87
N ILE A 255 9.10 14.13 8.08
CA ILE A 255 9.64 14.69 9.31
C ILE A 255 10.23 13.53 10.10
N VAL A 256 11.49 13.68 10.48
CA VAL A 256 12.17 12.77 11.40
C VAL A 256 12.11 13.43 12.78
N GLU A 257 11.55 12.73 13.74
CA GLU A 257 11.39 13.19 15.13
C GLU A 257 11.85 12.09 16.09
N ASP A 258 12.15 12.46 17.33
CA ASP A 258 12.44 11.48 18.38
C ASP A 258 11.16 10.71 18.73
N ILE A 259 11.30 9.45 19.12
CA ILE A 259 10.16 8.65 19.60
C ILE A 259 9.67 9.28 20.92
N PRO A 260 8.37 9.59 21.07
CA PRO A 260 7.84 10.21 22.28
C PRO A 260 8.10 9.35 23.53
N GLU A 261 8.49 10.00 24.63
CA GLU A 261 8.60 9.34 25.93
C GLU A 261 7.22 8.86 26.41
N GLY A 262 7.13 7.61 26.88
CA GLY A 262 5.90 7.05 27.47
C GLY A 262 4.98 6.30 26.50
N GLU A 263 5.44 5.91 25.30
CA GLU A 263 4.75 4.88 24.52
C GLU A 263 4.66 3.59 25.36
N ALA A 264 3.42 3.10 25.54
CA ALA A 264 3.08 2.12 26.56
C ALA A 264 3.78 0.76 26.35
N ASP A 265 4.14 0.08 27.46
CA ASP A 265 4.66 -1.29 27.47
C ASP A 265 3.69 -2.33 26.85
N THR A 266 2.45 -1.94 26.54
CA THR A 266 1.42 -2.84 26.02
C THR A 266 1.34 -2.74 24.50
N PRO A 267 1.43 -3.86 23.76
CA PRO A 267 1.30 -3.84 22.30
C PRO A 267 -0.06 -3.29 21.86
N THR A 268 -0.02 -2.31 20.95
CA THR A 268 -1.21 -1.71 20.35
C THR A 268 -1.20 -1.84 18.83
N ILE A 269 -2.37 -1.63 18.20
CA ILE A 269 -2.49 -1.31 16.79
C ILE A 269 -3.17 0.06 16.70
N LEU A 270 -2.41 1.09 16.33
CA LEU A 270 -2.83 2.48 16.25
C LEU A 270 -3.44 3.00 17.56
N GLY A 271 -2.83 2.60 18.69
CA GLY A 271 -3.28 2.93 20.05
C GLY A 271 -4.44 2.08 20.58
N ILE A 272 -4.97 1.13 19.80
CA ILE A 272 -5.98 0.16 20.27
C ILE A 272 -5.25 -1.05 20.87
N PRO A 273 -5.56 -1.51 22.09
CA PRO A 273 -4.95 -2.71 22.66
C PRO A 273 -5.06 -3.90 21.71
N ILE A 274 -3.96 -4.64 21.53
CA ILE A 274 -3.92 -5.74 20.57
C ILE A 274 -5.01 -6.78 20.83
N GLN A 275 -5.34 -7.05 22.09
CA GLN A 275 -6.40 -8.02 22.45
C GLN A 275 -7.78 -7.58 21.96
N ASP A 276 -8.07 -6.28 22.00
CA ASP A 276 -9.33 -5.75 21.49
C ASP A 276 -9.41 -5.92 19.97
N VAL A 277 -8.31 -5.63 19.27
CA VAL A 277 -8.18 -5.82 17.82
C VAL A 277 -8.34 -7.28 17.40
N LEU A 278 -7.72 -8.21 18.14
CA LEU A 278 -7.85 -9.64 17.87
C LEU A 278 -9.23 -10.20 18.22
N SER A 279 -10.01 -9.50 19.06
CA SER A 279 -11.38 -9.86 19.44
C SER A 279 -12.47 -9.33 18.50
N LEU A 280 -12.10 -8.50 17.51
CA LEU A 280 -13.05 -7.97 16.53
C LEU A 280 -13.66 -9.11 15.71
N ASP A 281 -14.94 -8.98 15.40
CA ASP A 281 -15.67 -9.94 14.58
C ASP A 281 -16.56 -9.24 13.55
N THR A 282 -16.99 -9.98 12.54
CA THR A 282 -17.73 -9.47 11.38
C THR A 282 -19.16 -8.98 11.69
N LYS A 283 -19.67 -9.19 12.92
CA LYS A 283 -21.09 -9.06 13.28
C LYS A 283 -21.35 -8.07 14.42
N VAL A 284 -20.40 -7.85 15.33
CA VAL A 284 -20.67 -7.23 16.64
C VAL A 284 -19.79 -6.01 16.91
N LYS A 285 -18.50 -6.03 16.53
CA LYS A 285 -17.55 -4.99 16.94
C LYS A 285 -16.73 -4.46 15.77
N ALA A 286 -16.81 -3.16 15.54
CA ALA A 286 -15.82 -2.42 14.77
C ALA A 286 -14.77 -1.84 15.73
N ALA A 287 -13.56 -1.62 15.23
CA ALA A 287 -12.46 -0.98 15.94
C ALA A 287 -12.77 0.47 16.35
N PHE A 288 -13.66 1.13 15.60
CA PHE A 288 -14.05 2.51 15.83
C PHE A 288 -15.58 2.63 15.85
N ASP A 289 -16.10 3.48 16.74
CA ASP A 289 -17.51 3.84 16.72
C ASP A 289 -17.87 4.67 15.46
N GLN A 290 -19.17 4.78 15.16
CA GLN A 290 -19.62 5.48 13.95
C GLN A 290 -19.25 6.96 13.92
N ASP A 291 -19.16 7.62 15.07
CA ASP A 291 -18.89 9.05 15.13
C ASP A 291 -17.41 9.33 14.92
N THR A 292 -16.52 8.51 15.50
CA THR A 292 -15.08 8.49 15.20
C THR A 292 -14.83 8.26 13.71
N ILE A 293 -15.54 7.31 13.09
CA ILE A 293 -15.43 7.05 11.64
C ILE A 293 -15.90 8.27 10.84
N LYS A 294 -17.06 8.86 11.18
CA LYS A 294 -17.58 10.05 10.49
C LYS A 294 -16.61 11.22 10.63
N GLU A 295 -16.07 11.47 11.82
CA GLU A 295 -15.12 12.55 12.07
C GLU A 295 -13.89 12.38 11.18
N ARG A 296 -13.23 11.21 11.21
CA ARG A 296 -12.05 10.92 10.38
C ARG A 296 -12.35 10.90 8.88
N LEU A 297 -13.60 10.64 8.48
CA LEU A 297 -14.04 10.74 7.09
C LEU A 297 -14.54 12.12 6.69
N ASN A 298 -14.78 13.05 7.60
CA ASN A 298 -15.33 14.37 7.30
C ASN A 298 -14.38 15.52 7.62
N LYS A 299 -13.26 15.27 8.33
CA LYS A 299 -12.11 16.17 8.36
C LYS A 299 -11.66 16.45 6.93
N GLN A 300 -11.84 17.71 6.49
CA GLN A 300 -11.35 18.26 5.24
C GLN A 300 -10.04 19.01 5.50
#